data_AF-A0A4S8JDW9-F1
#
_entry.id   AF-A0A4S8JDW9-F1
#
_cell.length_a   1.000
_cell.length_b   1.000
_cell.length_c   1.000
_cell.angle_alpha   90.00
_cell.angle_beta   90.00
_cell.angle_gamma   90.00
#
_symmetry.space_group_name_H-M   'P 1'
#
loop_
_entity.id
_entity.type
_entity.pdbx_description
1 polymer ?
#
loop_
_entity_poly.entity_id
_entity_poly.type
_entity_poly.pdbx_seq_one_letter_code
_entity_poly.pdbx_strand_id
1 'polypeptide(L)'
;MQTWGVRLFLSSSTASPISMATQTAAARTRRLHPVMKPSVTLLLLLLLLPLLAAQDFDFFYFVQQWPASYCDTKQSCCYPSTGKPAADFGIHGLWPNYNDGSYPSNCDPNRPYNASEINDLMGRMRSSWPTLACPSGDGSRFWSHEWEKHGTCSASVLDQHSYFQTALDLKKRVNLLKLLQDAGVRPDGGFYGLGDVSSAIGDAIGYVPGIECNVNEFGNRQLYQIYVCVDTSGKELIRAELEKFHGLMRFPQHW
;
A
#
# COMPACT_ATOMS: atom_id res chain seq x y z
N MET A 1 16.62 17.25 -13.89
CA MET A 1 15.81 16.12 -13.40
C MET A 1 14.42 16.30 -13.99
N GLN A 2 13.77 15.21 -14.40
CA GLN A 2 12.46 15.27 -15.06
C GLN A 2 11.36 15.21 -13.98
N THR A 3 10.56 16.26 -13.88
CA THR A 3 9.52 16.45 -12.84
C THR A 3 8.13 16.46 -13.46
N TRP A 4 7.10 16.47 -12.62
CA TRP A 4 5.68 16.52 -12.99
C TRP A 4 5.00 17.54 -12.08
N GLY A 5 3.92 18.21 -12.49
CA GLY A 5 3.08 18.97 -11.54
C GLY A 5 1.59 18.86 -11.81
N VAL A 6 0.73 19.28 -10.87
CA VAL A 6 -0.71 18.93 -10.91
C VAL A 6 -1.70 20.05 -10.52
N ARG A 7 -2.84 20.17 -11.23
CA ARG A 7 -3.98 21.08 -10.92
C ARG A 7 -5.31 20.32 -10.67
N LEU A 8 -6.18 20.88 -9.82
CA LEU A 8 -7.46 20.32 -9.33
C LEU A 8 -8.65 21.26 -9.59
N PHE A 9 -9.81 20.72 -9.97
CA PHE A 9 -11.15 21.37 -9.94
C PHE A 9 -12.18 20.40 -9.35
N LEU A 10 -13.17 20.90 -8.59
CA LEU A 10 -14.15 20.12 -7.82
C LEU A 10 -15.59 20.47 -8.20
N SER A 11 -16.48 19.46 -8.24
CA SER A 11 -17.94 19.62 -8.15
C SER A 11 -18.52 18.59 -7.17
N SER A 12 -19.40 19.02 -6.27
CA SER A 12 -19.98 18.22 -5.19
C SER A 12 -21.43 17.80 -5.47
N SER A 13 -21.83 16.63 -4.96
CA SER A 13 -23.22 16.19 -4.83
C SER A 13 -23.42 15.50 -3.48
N THR A 14 -24.56 15.78 -2.84
CA THR A 14 -24.98 15.32 -1.51
C THR A 14 -25.87 14.08 -1.59
N ALA A 15 -25.93 13.29 -0.52
CA ALA A 15 -26.86 12.17 -0.34
C ALA A 15 -27.63 12.27 0.99
N SER A 16 -28.89 11.81 1.00
CA SER A 16 -29.86 11.85 2.10
C SER A 16 -29.94 10.53 2.91
N PRO A 17 -30.54 10.53 4.12
CA PRO A 17 -30.47 9.40 5.06
C PRO A 17 -31.64 8.40 5.00
N ILE A 18 -31.39 7.17 5.48
CA ILE A 18 -32.34 6.04 5.56
C ILE A 18 -32.99 5.96 6.96
N SER A 19 -34.28 5.60 6.99
CA SER A 19 -35.16 5.46 8.16
C SER A 19 -35.02 4.10 8.89
N MET A 20 -35.10 4.11 10.22
CA MET A 20 -35.19 2.93 11.10
C MET A 20 -36.65 2.53 11.37
N ALA A 21 -36.94 1.22 11.31
CA ALA A 21 -38.19 0.64 11.79
C ALA A 21 -37.98 -0.08 13.13
N THR A 22 -38.87 0.22 14.08
CA THR A 22 -38.98 -0.37 15.41
C THR A 22 -39.69 -1.73 15.37
N GLN A 23 -39.21 -2.70 16.16
CA GLN A 23 -39.92 -3.95 16.44
C GLN A 23 -40.39 -3.99 17.90
N THR A 24 -41.65 -4.41 18.08
CA THR A 24 -42.34 -4.58 19.37
C THR A 24 -42.00 -5.93 20.00
N ALA A 25 -41.79 -5.92 21.32
CA ALA A 25 -41.52 -7.11 22.11
C ALA A 25 -42.82 -7.84 22.50
N ALA A 26 -42.88 -9.14 22.21
CA ALA A 26 -43.89 -10.05 22.76
C ALA A 26 -43.30 -10.89 23.89
N ALA A 27 -44.01 -10.95 25.02
CA ALA A 27 -43.61 -11.72 26.20
C ALA A 27 -43.69 -13.23 25.94
N ARG A 28 -42.57 -13.95 26.15
CA ARG A 28 -42.47 -15.41 26.00
C ARG A 28 -42.47 -16.08 27.36
N THR A 29 -43.43 -16.98 27.57
CA THR A 29 -43.57 -17.82 28.77
C THR A 29 -42.39 -18.79 28.90
N ARG A 30 -41.75 -18.81 30.08
CA ARG A 30 -40.65 -19.73 30.41
C ARG A 30 -41.18 -21.15 30.59
N ARG A 31 -40.88 -22.05 29.65
CA ARG A 31 -40.87 -23.49 29.92
C ARG A 31 -39.48 -23.87 30.43
N LEU A 32 -39.43 -24.60 31.55
CA LEU A 32 -38.22 -25.21 32.06
C LEU A 32 -37.80 -26.31 31.09
N HIS A 33 -36.70 -26.09 30.36
CA HIS A 33 -36.11 -27.08 29.49
C HIS A 33 -35.22 -28.04 30.30
N PRO A 34 -35.19 -29.34 29.96
CA PRO A 34 -34.27 -30.28 30.56
C PRO A 34 -32.82 -29.87 30.24
N VAL A 35 -31.91 -30.05 31.20
CA VAL A 35 -30.48 -29.79 31.04
C VAL A 35 -29.95 -30.68 29.91
N MET A 36 -29.70 -30.08 28.74
CA MET A 36 -29.03 -30.73 27.61
C MET A 36 -27.63 -31.13 28.06
N LYS A 37 -27.38 -32.43 28.17
CA LYS A 37 -26.01 -32.96 28.26
C LYS A 37 -25.34 -32.65 26.92
N PRO A 38 -24.17 -31.99 26.89
CA PRO A 38 -23.52 -31.67 25.63
C PRO A 38 -23.20 -32.97 24.89
N SER A 39 -23.78 -33.13 23.70
CA SER A 39 -23.45 -34.26 22.82
C SER A 39 -21.95 -34.21 22.51
N VAL A 40 -21.29 -35.37 22.43
CA VAL A 40 -19.86 -35.48 22.05
C VAL A 40 -19.57 -34.74 20.73
N THR A 41 -20.57 -34.66 19.84
CA THR A 41 -20.54 -33.87 18.59
C THR A 41 -20.34 -32.37 18.82
N LEU A 42 -20.93 -31.79 19.87
CA LEU A 42 -20.80 -30.38 20.22
C LEU A 42 -19.39 -30.07 20.79
N LEU A 43 -18.79 -31.02 21.52
CA LEU A 43 -17.38 -30.92 21.93
C LEU A 43 -16.42 -31.01 20.74
N LEU A 44 -16.69 -31.85 19.73
CA LEU A 44 -15.89 -31.92 18.50
C LEU A 44 -15.99 -30.62 17.66
N LEU A 45 -17.15 -29.97 17.61
CA LEU A 45 -17.30 -28.65 16.96
C LEU A 45 -16.57 -27.52 17.72
N LEU A 46 -16.48 -27.60 19.05
CA LEU A 46 -15.69 -26.67 19.87
C LEU A 46 -14.17 -26.91 19.76
N LEU A 47 -13.75 -28.14 19.43
CA LEU A 47 -12.34 -28.48 19.15
C LEU A 47 -11.91 -28.12 17.71
N LEU A 48 -12.85 -27.83 16.81
CA LEU A 48 -12.61 -27.28 15.46
C LEU A 48 -12.58 -25.74 15.43
N LEU A 49 -12.88 -25.09 16.56
CA LEU A 49 -12.87 -23.63 16.72
C LEU A 49 -11.50 -22.95 16.96
N PRO A 50 -10.33 -23.62 17.05
CA PRO A 50 -9.06 -22.92 17.07
C PRO A 50 -8.35 -23.06 15.72
N LEU A 51 -8.73 -22.24 14.72
CA LEU A 51 -7.80 -21.66 13.71
C LEU A 51 -8.51 -20.73 12.70
N LEU A 52 -9.46 -19.88 13.10
CA LEU A 52 -9.47 -18.57 12.43
C LEU A 52 -8.26 -17.84 12.99
N ALA A 53 -7.10 -18.04 12.38
CA ALA A 53 -6.04 -17.04 12.48
C ALA A 53 -6.73 -15.73 12.08
N ALA A 54 -6.92 -14.83 13.05
CA ALA A 54 -7.31 -13.48 12.72
C ALA A 54 -6.28 -13.01 11.68
N GLN A 55 -6.74 -12.61 10.50
CA GLN A 55 -5.83 -12.00 9.54
C GLN A 55 -5.25 -10.76 10.25
N ASP A 56 -3.93 -10.70 10.40
CA ASP A 56 -3.25 -9.63 11.11
C ASP A 56 -3.31 -8.27 10.37
N PHE A 57 -3.97 -8.23 9.20
CA PHE A 57 -4.22 -7.04 8.38
C PHE A 57 -5.31 -7.32 7.32
N ASP A 58 -5.84 -6.27 6.68
CA ASP A 58 -6.97 -6.36 5.75
C ASP A 58 -6.57 -6.28 4.26
N PHE A 59 -5.47 -5.60 3.94
CA PHE A 59 -4.94 -5.47 2.58
C PHE A 59 -3.49 -4.95 2.60
N PHE A 60 -2.80 -4.95 1.47
CA PHE A 60 -1.54 -4.23 1.32
C PHE A 60 -1.70 -2.93 0.53
N TYR A 61 -1.01 -1.87 0.96
CA TYR A 61 -0.58 -0.83 0.04
C TYR A 61 0.73 -1.24 -0.62
N PHE A 62 0.71 -1.44 -1.94
CA PHE A 62 1.92 -1.48 -2.74
C PHE A 62 2.27 -0.06 -3.18
N VAL A 63 3.40 0.44 -2.70
CA VAL A 63 3.80 1.84 -2.85
C VAL A 63 5.02 1.94 -3.73
N GLN A 64 4.91 2.75 -4.78
CA GLN A 64 5.99 3.08 -5.69
C GLN A 64 6.28 4.58 -5.63
N GLN A 65 7.54 4.97 -5.68
CA GLN A 65 8.01 6.35 -5.60
C GLN A 65 8.74 6.78 -6.87
N TRP A 66 8.60 8.04 -7.26
CA TRP A 66 9.34 8.65 -8.35
C TRP A 66 10.70 9.19 -7.85
N PRO A 67 11.85 8.62 -8.25
CA PRO A 67 13.16 9.01 -7.72
C PRO A 67 13.50 10.49 -7.91
N ALA A 68 13.07 11.11 -9.02
CA ALA A 68 13.39 12.50 -9.25
C ALA A 68 12.70 13.42 -8.24
N SER A 69 11.46 13.11 -7.85
CA SER A 69 10.71 13.90 -6.86
C SER A 69 11.15 13.65 -5.42
N TYR A 70 11.86 12.55 -5.15
CA TYR A 70 12.59 12.39 -3.89
C TYR A 70 13.81 13.32 -3.84
N CYS A 71 14.53 13.43 -4.95
CA CYS A 71 15.86 14.04 -5.02
C CYS A 71 15.90 15.53 -5.40
N ASP A 72 14.77 16.16 -5.73
CA ASP A 72 14.69 17.58 -6.07
C ASP A 72 13.97 18.40 -4.98
N THR A 73 13.92 17.86 -3.76
CA THR A 73 13.46 18.59 -2.56
C THR A 73 14.66 19.24 -1.87
N LYS A 74 14.40 20.07 -0.85
CA LYS A 74 15.47 20.65 -0.01
C LYS A 74 16.22 19.61 0.83
N GLN A 75 15.76 18.36 0.87
CA GLN A 75 16.41 17.27 1.60
C GLN A 75 17.50 16.65 0.76
N SER A 76 18.54 16.12 1.41
CA SER A 76 19.62 15.43 0.71
C SER A 76 19.15 14.11 0.10
N CYS A 77 19.59 13.85 -1.13
CA CYS A 77 19.45 12.56 -1.81
C CYS A 77 20.81 12.07 -2.28
N CYS A 78 21.04 10.77 -2.16
CA CYS A 78 22.26 10.09 -2.60
C CYS A 78 21.88 8.91 -3.48
N TYR A 79 22.49 8.81 -4.66
CA TYR A 79 22.30 7.63 -5.49
C TYR A 79 22.89 6.37 -4.81
N PRO A 80 22.33 5.18 -5.06
CA PRO A 80 22.89 3.92 -4.61
C PRO A 80 24.36 3.75 -4.99
N SER A 81 25.06 2.84 -4.30
CA SER A 81 26.43 2.47 -4.63
C SER A 81 26.57 1.87 -6.04
N THR A 82 25.47 1.37 -6.61
CA THR A 82 25.39 0.89 -8.00
C THR A 82 25.24 2.01 -9.03
N GLY A 83 25.23 3.27 -8.60
CA GLY A 83 25.07 4.44 -9.46
C GLY A 83 23.62 4.94 -9.54
N LYS A 84 23.40 5.90 -10.44
CA LYS A 84 22.09 6.55 -10.63
C LYS A 84 21.04 5.51 -11.07
N PRO A 85 19.88 5.41 -10.39
CA PRO A 85 18.80 4.53 -10.82
C PRO A 85 18.26 4.88 -12.21
N ALA A 86 17.62 3.91 -12.87
CA ALA A 86 16.87 4.18 -14.09
C ALA A 86 15.80 5.26 -13.83
N ALA A 87 15.43 6.00 -14.88
CA ALA A 87 14.34 6.98 -14.83
C ALA A 87 12.98 6.28 -14.85
N ASP A 88 12.72 5.45 -13.84
CA ASP A 88 11.49 4.70 -13.61
C ASP A 88 11.09 4.83 -12.14
N PHE A 89 9.84 4.53 -11.82
CA PHE A 89 9.39 4.39 -10.44
C PHE A 89 10.21 3.30 -9.75
N GLY A 90 10.59 3.54 -8.50
CA GLY A 90 11.16 2.53 -7.61
C GLY A 90 10.12 2.07 -6.60
N ILE A 91 10.22 0.86 -6.10
CA ILE A 91 9.41 0.39 -4.96
C ILE A 91 9.81 1.21 -3.74
N HIS A 92 8.82 1.68 -2.98
CA HIS A 92 9.01 2.13 -1.60
C HIS A 92 8.76 0.98 -0.64
N GLY A 93 7.58 0.34 -0.74
CA GLY A 93 7.30 -0.87 0.02
C GLY A 93 5.96 -1.53 -0.25
N LEU A 94 5.72 -2.62 0.48
CA LEU A 94 4.49 -3.41 0.45
C LEU A 94 3.95 -3.47 1.88
N TRP A 95 2.94 -2.68 2.19
CA TRP A 95 2.59 -2.38 3.57
C TRP A 95 1.24 -2.99 3.97
N PRO A 96 1.22 -4.00 4.86
CA PRO A 96 -0.02 -4.43 5.53
C PRO A 96 -0.76 -3.24 6.13
N ASN A 97 -2.07 -3.15 5.92
CA ASN A 97 -2.94 -2.08 6.40
C ASN A 97 -4.29 -2.63 6.86
N TYR A 98 -4.95 -1.88 7.74
CA TYR A 98 -6.31 -2.13 8.17
C TYR A 98 -7.30 -1.24 7.42
N ASN A 99 -8.55 -1.68 7.34
CA ASN A 99 -9.63 -0.96 6.67
C ASN A 99 -9.99 0.36 7.37
N ASP A 100 -9.67 0.52 8.65
CA ASP A 100 -9.88 1.74 9.43
C ASP A 100 -8.84 2.84 9.17
N GLY A 101 -7.85 2.57 8.30
CA GLY A 101 -6.77 3.49 7.95
C GLY A 101 -5.55 3.43 8.88
N SER A 102 -5.60 2.65 9.96
CA SER A 102 -4.42 2.29 10.75
C SER A 102 -3.64 1.14 10.09
N TYR A 103 -2.45 0.83 10.61
CA TYR A 103 -1.63 -0.26 10.09
C TYR A 103 -0.82 -0.93 11.19
N PRO A 104 -0.56 -2.25 11.08
CA PRO A 104 0.38 -2.93 11.96
C PRO A 104 1.82 -2.58 11.57
N SER A 105 2.71 -2.51 12.56
CA SER A 105 4.14 -2.24 12.34
C SER A 105 5.01 -2.92 13.38
N ASN A 106 6.24 -3.32 12.99
CA ASN A 106 7.23 -3.93 13.88
C ASN A 106 6.71 -5.18 14.60
N CYS A 107 6.02 -6.06 13.88
CA CYS A 107 5.19 -7.11 14.46
C CYS A 107 5.96 -8.29 15.05
N ASP A 108 7.17 -8.59 14.54
CA ASP A 108 7.97 -9.70 15.05
C ASP A 108 9.46 -9.32 15.15
N PRO A 109 9.95 -8.89 16.33
CA PRO A 109 11.37 -8.57 16.53
C PRO A 109 12.28 -9.80 16.49
N ASN A 110 11.73 -11.02 16.53
CA ASN A 110 12.50 -12.26 16.43
C ASN A 110 12.68 -12.75 14.98
N ARG A 111 12.17 -11.99 14.00
CA ARG A 111 12.38 -12.22 12.55
C ARG A 111 13.18 -11.07 11.93
N PRO A 112 14.44 -10.87 12.34
CA PRO A 112 15.28 -9.84 11.74
C PRO A 112 15.49 -10.11 10.25
N TYR A 113 15.79 -9.05 9.50
CA TYR A 113 16.10 -9.20 8.08
C TYR A 113 17.34 -10.08 7.86
N ASN A 114 17.22 -11.05 6.95
CA ASN A 114 18.29 -11.97 6.56
C ASN A 114 18.58 -11.88 5.06
N ALA A 115 19.62 -11.14 4.67
CA ALA A 115 19.95 -10.95 3.25
C ALA A 115 20.20 -12.26 2.47
N SER A 116 20.59 -13.35 3.14
CA SER A 116 20.83 -14.64 2.46
C SER A 116 19.55 -15.27 1.91
N GLU A 117 18.40 -14.98 2.54
CA GLU A 117 17.10 -15.48 2.11
C GLU A 117 16.59 -14.85 0.81
N ILE A 118 17.20 -13.76 0.33
CA ILE A 118 16.77 -13.07 -0.90
C ILE A 118 17.89 -12.95 -1.93
N ASN A 119 18.94 -13.77 -1.82
CA ASN A 119 20.15 -13.63 -2.63
C ASN A 119 19.88 -13.73 -4.14
N ASP A 120 18.94 -14.59 -4.54
CA ASP A 120 18.47 -14.74 -5.92
C ASP A 120 17.70 -13.51 -6.45
N LEU A 121 17.14 -12.68 -5.55
CA LEU A 121 16.39 -11.48 -5.88
C LEU A 121 17.26 -10.22 -6.00
N MET A 122 18.52 -10.26 -5.55
CA MET A 122 19.37 -9.09 -5.35
C MET A 122 19.55 -8.21 -6.60
N GLY A 123 19.62 -8.82 -7.80
CA GLY A 123 19.69 -8.07 -9.05
C GLY A 123 18.44 -7.22 -9.28
N ARG A 124 17.26 -7.81 -9.04
CA ARG A 124 15.96 -7.11 -9.15
C ARG A 124 15.80 -6.08 -8.03
N MET A 125 16.17 -6.42 -6.79
CA MET A 125 16.14 -5.50 -5.65
C MET A 125 16.93 -4.20 -5.91
N ARG A 126 18.18 -4.31 -6.38
CA ARG A 126 19.02 -3.15 -6.70
C ARG A 126 18.45 -2.26 -7.81
N SER A 127 17.81 -2.88 -8.81
CA SER A 127 17.24 -2.15 -9.95
C SER A 127 15.87 -1.52 -9.65
N SER A 128 15.02 -2.21 -8.91
CA SER A 128 13.59 -1.91 -8.76
C SER A 128 13.23 -1.35 -7.40
N TRP A 129 14.07 -1.55 -6.38
CA TRP A 129 13.86 -1.06 -5.00
C TRP A 129 15.10 -0.32 -4.46
N PRO A 130 15.65 0.68 -5.19
CA PRO A 130 16.86 1.37 -4.78
C PRO A 130 16.62 2.26 -3.55
N THR A 131 17.64 2.42 -2.71
CA THR A 131 17.67 3.48 -1.69
C THR A 131 18.12 4.80 -2.31
N LEU A 132 17.54 5.91 -1.84
CA LEU A 132 17.96 7.28 -2.21
C LEU A 132 18.43 8.08 -0.98
N ALA A 133 18.46 7.45 0.20
CA ALA A 133 18.88 8.09 1.43
C ALA A 133 20.39 8.34 1.44
N CYS A 134 20.82 9.37 2.18
CA CYS A 134 22.24 9.67 2.38
C CYS A 134 22.78 9.08 3.71
N PRO A 135 24.05 8.67 3.76
CA PRO A 135 24.99 8.56 2.63
C PRO A 135 24.60 7.44 1.66
N SER A 136 25.22 7.42 0.48
CA SER A 136 25.03 6.37 -0.53
C SER A 136 25.15 4.97 0.10
N GLY A 137 24.26 4.07 -0.28
CA GLY A 137 24.20 2.70 0.24
C GLY A 137 23.85 1.68 -0.83
N ASP A 138 23.98 0.41 -0.48
CA ASP A 138 23.68 -0.74 -1.36
C ASP A 138 22.20 -1.14 -1.37
N GLY A 139 21.38 -0.52 -0.52
CA GLY A 139 19.96 -0.80 -0.33
C GLY A 139 19.63 -1.67 0.89
N SER A 140 20.61 -2.40 1.44
CA SER A 140 20.37 -3.40 2.48
C SER A 140 19.71 -2.82 3.75
N ARG A 141 20.12 -1.63 4.17
CA ARG A 141 19.49 -0.92 5.32
C ARG A 141 18.03 -0.57 5.04
N PHE A 142 17.71 -0.19 3.80
CA PHE A 142 16.34 0.17 3.43
C PHE A 142 15.46 -1.07 3.38
N TRP A 143 15.93 -2.15 2.76
CA TRP A 143 15.18 -3.42 2.72
C TRP A 143 15.00 -4.04 4.11
N SER A 144 16.02 -3.97 4.97
CA SER A 144 15.91 -4.36 6.39
C SER A 144 14.82 -3.56 7.10
N HIS A 145 14.79 -2.23 6.92
CA HIS A 145 13.73 -1.39 7.49
C HIS A 145 12.34 -1.80 7.02
N GLU A 146 12.14 -1.96 5.70
CA GLU A 146 10.85 -2.33 5.13
C GLU A 146 10.41 -3.73 5.57
N TRP A 147 11.32 -4.69 5.68
CA TRP A 147 11.02 -6.01 6.21
C TRP A 147 10.64 -5.94 7.70
N GLU A 148 11.48 -5.37 8.54
CA GLU A 148 11.29 -5.39 9.99
C GLU A 148 10.06 -4.58 10.42
N LYS A 149 9.80 -3.45 9.76
CA LYS A 149 8.65 -2.60 10.05
C LYS A 149 7.36 -3.12 9.42
N HIS A 150 7.37 -3.59 8.18
CA HIS A 150 6.15 -3.94 7.44
C HIS A 150 6.06 -5.42 7.08
N GLY A 151 7.12 -6.01 6.53
CA GLY A 151 7.13 -7.43 6.11
C GLY A 151 6.84 -8.41 7.25
N THR A 152 7.36 -8.17 8.45
CA THR A 152 7.10 -9.00 9.64
C THR A 152 5.61 -9.07 10.00
N CYS A 153 4.82 -8.05 9.65
CA CYS A 153 3.38 -8.01 9.87
C CYS A 153 2.56 -8.81 8.86
N SER A 154 3.20 -9.30 7.79
CA SER A 154 2.60 -10.23 6.82
C SER A 154 3.21 -11.63 6.88
N ALA A 155 4.06 -11.90 7.88
CA ALA A 155 4.88 -13.11 7.91
C ALA A 155 4.11 -14.42 8.13
N SER A 156 2.82 -14.33 8.45
CA SER A 156 1.85 -15.44 8.47
C SER A 156 1.40 -15.86 7.06
N VAL A 157 1.56 -14.98 6.06
CA VAL A 157 1.17 -15.20 4.66
C VAL A 157 2.37 -15.19 3.72
N LEU A 158 3.30 -14.26 3.91
CA LEU A 158 4.49 -14.06 3.09
C LEU A 158 5.74 -14.10 3.98
N ASP A 159 6.54 -15.16 3.86
CA ASP A 159 7.89 -15.15 4.43
C ASP A 159 8.79 -14.09 3.77
N GLN A 160 10.02 -13.92 4.26
CA GLN A 160 10.88 -12.83 3.80
C GLN A 160 11.13 -12.88 2.29
N HIS A 161 11.49 -14.06 1.76
CA HIS A 161 11.69 -14.22 0.32
C HIS A 161 10.40 -13.88 -0.44
N SER A 162 9.27 -14.45 -0.03
CA SER A 162 7.97 -14.23 -0.70
C SER A 162 7.51 -12.77 -0.64
N TYR A 163 7.77 -12.05 0.44
CA TYR A 163 7.45 -10.63 0.59
C TYR A 163 8.18 -9.78 -0.46
N PHE A 164 9.50 -9.93 -0.56
CA PHE A 164 10.30 -9.20 -1.55
C PHE A 164 9.99 -9.65 -2.97
N GLN A 165 9.83 -10.95 -3.21
CA GLN A 165 9.47 -11.49 -4.52
C GLN A 165 8.10 -10.94 -4.97
N THR A 166 7.12 -10.87 -4.08
CA THR A 166 5.78 -10.34 -4.36
C THR A 166 5.84 -8.86 -4.76
N ALA A 167 6.53 -8.02 -3.99
CA ALA A 167 6.70 -6.61 -4.32
C ALA A 167 7.40 -6.41 -5.68
N LEU A 168 8.42 -7.22 -5.99
CA LEU A 168 9.12 -7.19 -7.27
C LEU A 168 8.25 -7.66 -8.44
N ASP A 169 7.32 -8.59 -8.22
CA ASP A 169 6.37 -9.05 -9.24
C ASP A 169 5.26 -8.02 -9.47
N LEU A 170 4.77 -7.39 -8.40
CA LEU A 170 3.83 -6.26 -8.46
C LEU A 170 4.45 -5.08 -9.22
N LYS A 171 5.74 -4.75 -8.99
CA LYS A 171 6.46 -3.71 -9.74
C LYS A 171 6.51 -4.00 -11.24
N LYS A 172 6.67 -5.27 -11.62
CA LYS A 172 6.66 -5.70 -13.01
C LYS A 172 5.26 -5.63 -13.62
N ARG A 173 4.22 -6.04 -12.87
CA ARG A 173 2.81 -6.03 -13.30
C ARG A 173 2.28 -4.61 -13.43
N VAL A 174 2.60 -3.73 -12.48
CA VAL A 174 2.15 -2.33 -12.41
C VAL A 174 3.29 -1.39 -12.85
N ASN A 175 3.61 -1.41 -14.14
CA ASN A 175 4.63 -0.56 -14.73
C ASN A 175 4.12 0.88 -14.91
N LEU A 176 4.14 1.66 -13.82
CA LEU A 176 3.57 3.00 -13.76
C LEU A 176 4.11 3.95 -14.82
N LEU A 177 5.42 3.93 -15.09
CA LEU A 177 6.00 4.79 -16.11
C LEU A 177 5.39 4.50 -17.48
N LYS A 178 5.29 3.22 -17.85
CA LYS A 178 4.69 2.82 -19.12
C LYS A 178 3.22 3.22 -19.20
N LEU A 179 2.44 2.96 -18.14
CA LEU A 179 1.01 3.31 -18.11
C LEU A 179 0.78 4.80 -18.30
N LEU A 180 1.57 5.64 -17.62
CA LEU A 180 1.50 7.09 -17.77
C LEU A 180 1.91 7.52 -19.18
N GLN A 181 3.01 6.99 -19.72
CA GLN A 181 3.50 7.34 -21.05
C GLN A 181 2.52 6.96 -22.17
N ASP A 182 1.87 5.80 -22.06
CA ASP A 182 0.85 5.34 -22.99
C ASP A 182 -0.36 6.28 -23.01
N ALA A 183 -0.68 6.90 -21.86
CA ALA A 183 -1.73 7.94 -21.74
C ALA A 183 -1.23 9.36 -22.07
N GLY A 184 0.00 9.52 -22.55
CA GLY A 184 0.57 10.81 -22.92
C GLY A 184 1.13 11.63 -21.75
N VAL A 185 1.08 11.11 -20.53
CA VAL A 185 1.66 11.68 -19.33
C VAL A 185 3.16 11.29 -19.34
N ARG A 186 4.08 12.24 -19.58
CA ARG A 186 5.54 11.99 -19.67
C ARG A 186 6.38 12.77 -18.64
N PRO A 187 7.47 12.19 -18.10
CA PRO A 187 8.34 12.88 -17.15
C PRO A 187 9.16 13.90 -17.93
N ASP A 188 8.61 15.06 -18.21
CA ASP A 188 9.19 16.08 -19.09
C ASP A 188 9.33 17.45 -18.41
N GLY A 189 9.02 17.55 -17.10
CA GLY A 189 8.97 18.81 -16.37
C GLY A 189 7.64 19.54 -16.49
N GLY A 190 6.69 19.02 -17.28
CA GLY A 190 5.37 19.58 -17.49
C GLY A 190 4.40 19.39 -16.32
N PHE A 191 3.24 20.02 -16.43
CA PHE A 191 2.14 19.90 -15.48
C PHE A 191 0.95 19.17 -16.12
N TYR A 192 0.34 18.25 -15.39
CA TYR A 192 -0.73 17.33 -15.79
C TYR A 192 -1.86 17.36 -14.76
N GLY A 193 -3.13 17.19 -15.12
CA GLY A 193 -4.21 17.15 -14.14
C GLY A 193 -4.10 15.93 -13.20
N LEU A 194 -4.60 16.03 -11.96
CA LEU A 194 -4.57 14.88 -11.04
C LEU A 194 -5.47 13.76 -11.59
N GLY A 195 -6.60 14.19 -12.15
CA GLY A 195 -7.53 13.31 -12.85
C GLY A 195 -6.88 12.61 -14.03
N ASP A 196 -5.97 13.27 -14.76
CA ASP A 196 -5.28 12.65 -15.90
C ASP A 196 -4.33 11.55 -15.43
N VAL A 197 -3.52 11.82 -14.40
CA VAL A 197 -2.62 10.82 -13.78
C VAL A 197 -3.43 9.66 -13.19
N SER A 198 -4.50 9.97 -12.46
CA SER A 198 -5.36 8.97 -11.82
C SER A 198 -6.07 8.08 -12.85
N SER A 199 -6.63 8.67 -13.91
CA SER A 199 -7.33 7.92 -14.97
C SER A 199 -6.36 7.11 -15.81
N ALA A 200 -5.19 7.65 -16.16
CA ALA A 200 -4.16 6.91 -16.90
C ALA A 200 -3.76 5.59 -16.23
N ILE A 201 -3.64 5.61 -14.90
CA ILE A 201 -3.32 4.41 -14.12
C ILE A 201 -4.59 3.57 -13.92
N GLY A 202 -5.68 4.21 -13.50
CA GLY A 202 -6.93 3.54 -13.11
C GLY A 202 -7.60 2.78 -14.25
N ASP A 203 -7.62 3.36 -15.45
CA ASP A 203 -8.16 2.72 -16.66
C ASP A 203 -7.34 1.49 -17.07
N ALA A 204 -6.03 1.49 -16.79
CA ALA A 204 -5.16 0.39 -17.14
C ALA A 204 -5.15 -0.75 -16.11
N ILE A 205 -5.23 -0.44 -14.81
CA ILE A 205 -5.18 -1.45 -13.74
C ILE A 205 -6.57 -1.84 -13.19
N GLY A 206 -7.63 -1.14 -13.61
CA GLY A 206 -9.01 -1.36 -13.20
C GLY A 206 -9.40 -0.77 -11.84
N TYR A 207 -8.48 -0.08 -11.17
CA TYR A 207 -8.67 0.47 -9.82
C TYR A 207 -8.05 1.85 -9.67
N VAL A 208 -8.74 2.75 -8.98
CA VAL A 208 -8.25 4.11 -8.71
C VAL A 208 -7.03 4.04 -7.79
N PRO A 209 -5.85 4.56 -8.20
CA PRO A 209 -4.69 4.59 -7.33
C PRO A 209 -4.79 5.72 -6.31
N GLY A 210 -4.04 5.58 -5.21
CA GLY A 210 -3.69 6.72 -4.37
C GLY A 210 -2.54 7.49 -4.99
N ILE A 211 -2.60 8.82 -4.95
CA ILE A 211 -1.53 9.69 -5.45
C ILE A 211 -1.08 10.59 -4.31
N GLU A 212 0.20 10.52 -4.00
CA GLU A 212 0.87 11.41 -3.07
C GLU A 212 1.79 12.37 -3.82
N CYS A 213 1.70 13.65 -3.48
CA CYS A 213 2.55 14.69 -4.03
C CYS A 213 3.41 15.29 -2.92
N ASN A 214 4.65 15.65 -3.26
CA ASN A 214 5.49 16.49 -2.41
C ASN A 214 5.75 17.85 -3.10
N VAL A 215 6.70 18.61 -2.57
CA VAL A 215 7.07 19.94 -3.08
C VAL A 215 8.56 19.98 -3.34
N ASN A 216 8.95 20.41 -4.55
CA ASN A 216 10.36 20.55 -4.91
C ASN A 216 11.00 21.84 -4.35
N GLU A 217 12.30 22.02 -4.57
CA GLU A 217 13.06 23.20 -4.13
C GLU A 217 12.48 24.53 -4.62
N PHE A 218 11.78 24.52 -5.76
CA PHE A 218 11.15 25.70 -6.38
C PHE A 218 9.70 25.95 -5.89
N GLY A 219 9.18 25.14 -4.97
CA GLY A 219 7.82 25.28 -4.47
C GLY A 219 6.74 24.66 -5.35
N ASN A 220 7.11 23.92 -6.41
CA ASN A 220 6.14 23.25 -7.26
C ASN A 220 5.68 21.94 -6.63
N ARG A 221 4.36 21.70 -6.64
CA ARG A 221 3.78 20.40 -6.31
C ARG A 221 4.09 19.40 -7.41
N GLN A 222 4.56 18.22 -7.02
CA GLN A 222 4.97 17.18 -7.96
C GLN A 222 4.57 15.79 -7.52
N LEU A 223 4.37 14.90 -8.51
CA LEU A 223 4.04 13.50 -8.28
C LEU A 223 5.18 12.80 -7.54
N TYR A 224 4.91 12.31 -6.34
CA TYR A 224 5.94 11.70 -5.49
C TYR A 224 5.75 10.20 -5.36
N GLN A 225 4.60 9.73 -4.84
CA GLN A 225 4.33 8.31 -4.66
C GLN A 225 2.95 7.93 -5.20
N ILE A 226 2.83 6.68 -5.63
CA ILE A 226 1.58 6.07 -6.09
C ILE A 226 1.33 4.82 -5.27
N TYR A 227 0.08 4.68 -4.81
CA TYR A 227 -0.39 3.62 -3.94
C TYR A 227 -1.39 2.76 -4.71
N VAL A 228 -1.18 1.44 -4.71
CA VAL A 228 -2.12 0.48 -5.28
C VAL A 228 -2.47 -0.54 -4.20
N CYS A 229 -3.76 -0.83 -4.02
CA CYS A 229 -4.21 -1.83 -3.06
C CYS A 229 -4.07 -3.24 -3.63
N VAL A 230 -3.57 -4.16 -2.80
CA VAL A 230 -3.41 -5.58 -3.11
C VAL A 230 -4.10 -6.39 -2.01
N ASP A 231 -4.74 -7.51 -2.39
CA ASP A 231 -5.38 -8.41 -1.44
C ASP A 231 -4.38 -9.03 -0.44
N THR A 232 -4.87 -9.63 0.64
CA THR A 232 -4.00 -10.18 1.69
C THR A 232 -3.12 -11.34 1.23
N SER A 233 -3.42 -11.99 0.10
CA SER A 233 -2.51 -12.98 -0.49
C SER A 233 -1.33 -12.36 -1.25
N GLY A 234 -1.35 -11.04 -1.51
CA GLY A 234 -0.34 -10.31 -2.25
C GLY A 234 -0.40 -10.51 -3.78
N LYS A 235 -1.48 -11.11 -4.31
CA LYS A 235 -1.53 -11.56 -5.71
C LYS A 235 -2.43 -10.71 -6.59
N GLU A 236 -3.57 -10.28 -6.08
CA GLU A 236 -4.57 -9.57 -6.86
C GLU A 236 -4.67 -8.12 -6.44
N LEU A 237 -4.76 -7.25 -7.47
CA LEU A 237 -5.09 -5.85 -7.24
C LEU A 237 -6.55 -5.77 -6.80
N ILE A 238 -6.83 -4.89 -5.84
CA ILE A 238 -8.18 -4.68 -5.33
C ILE A 238 -8.54 -3.21 -5.34
N ARG A 239 -9.84 -2.94 -5.22
CA ARG A 239 -10.35 -1.58 -5.12
C ARG A 239 -9.90 -0.96 -3.81
N ALA A 240 -9.31 0.23 -3.89
CA ALA A 240 -9.22 1.11 -2.74
C ALA A 240 -10.62 1.62 -2.36
N GLU A 241 -11.06 1.37 -1.13
CA GLU A 241 -12.29 2.00 -0.66
C GLU A 241 -12.02 3.50 -0.50
N LEU A 242 -12.82 4.34 -1.17
CA LEU A 242 -12.59 5.78 -1.33
C LEU A 242 -12.36 6.54 0.00
N GLU A 243 -12.89 6.05 1.12
CA GLU A 243 -12.66 6.64 2.44
C GLU A 243 -11.21 6.46 2.95
N LYS A 244 -10.45 5.49 2.41
CA LYS A 244 -9.09 5.12 2.84
C LYS A 244 -8.01 6.12 2.41
N PHE A 245 -8.30 7.00 1.45
CA PHE A 245 -7.37 8.05 1.01
C PHE A 245 -7.57 9.39 1.71
N HIS A 246 -8.56 9.54 2.58
CA HIS A 246 -8.77 10.79 3.34
C HIS A 246 -7.57 11.16 4.24
N GLY A 247 -6.71 10.20 4.60
CA GLY A 247 -5.44 10.44 5.32
C GLY A 247 -4.26 10.86 4.43
N LEU A 248 -4.24 10.44 3.16
CA LEU A 248 -3.20 10.79 2.18
C LEU A 248 -3.55 12.06 1.36
N MET A 249 -4.82 12.45 1.40
CA MET A 249 -5.35 13.67 0.76
C MET A 249 -5.66 14.80 1.76
N ARG A 250 -4.81 15.03 2.78
CA ARG A 250 -4.84 16.33 3.48
C ARG A 250 -4.13 17.39 2.65
N PHE A 251 -4.87 18.00 1.73
CA PHE A 251 -4.66 19.43 1.48
C PHE A 251 -5.29 20.18 2.66
N PRO A 252 -4.58 21.05 3.38
CA PRO A 252 -5.26 22.15 4.03
C PRO A 252 -6.00 22.90 2.92
N GLN A 253 -7.31 23.10 3.05
CA GLN A 253 -8.11 23.82 2.06
C GLN A 253 -7.76 25.31 1.94
N HIS A 254 -6.71 25.78 2.60
CA HIS A 254 -6.23 27.15 2.54
C HIS A 254 -4.69 27.15 2.61
N TRP A 255 -4.10 28.22 2.08
CA TRP A 255 -2.66 28.52 1.89
C TRP A 255 -2.10 28.19 0.52
#